data_AF-A0A377TVR9-F1
#
_entry.id   AF-A0A377TVR9-F1
#
_cell.length_a   1.000
_cell.length_b   1.000
_cell.length_c   1.000
_cell.angle_alpha   90.00
_cell.angle_beta   90.00
_cell.angle_gamma   90.00
#
_symmetry.space_group_name_H-M   'P 1'
#
loop_
_entity.id
_entity.type
_entity.pdbx_description
1 polymer ?
#
loop_
_entity_poly.entity_id
_entity_poly.type
_entity_poly.pdbx_seq_one_letter_code
_entity_poly.pdbx_strand_id
1 'polypeptide(L)'
;MKSVLYCWALFVADFACQHPDLEISCVTNLSGYESLRDDLDLAVIVSRGKMDDSDYIARHLVTIPCTIVAAPSVIQRYGTPSRIQQFEELPLYYNGECA
;
A
#
# COMPACT_ATOMS: atom_id res chain seq x y z
N MET A 1 -0.22 -3.45 2.79
CA MET A 1 -0.59 -3.20 1.38
C MET A 1 -2.03 -3.60 1.07
N LYS A 2 -2.49 -4.82 1.43
CA LYS A 2 -3.89 -5.25 1.22
C LYS A 2 -4.91 -4.22 1.74
N SER A 3 -4.74 -3.71 2.96
CA SER A 3 -5.66 -2.73 3.56
C SER A 3 -5.79 -1.40 2.81
N VAL A 4 -4.74 -0.95 2.11
CA VAL A 4 -4.78 0.32 1.35
C VAL A 4 -5.58 0.15 0.06
N LEU A 5 -5.37 -0.98 -0.63
CA LEU A 5 -6.08 -1.30 -1.87
C LEU A 5 -7.58 -1.55 -1.60
N TYR A 6 -7.93 -2.21 -0.50
CA TYR A 6 -9.33 -2.44 -0.13
C TYR A 6 -10.10 -1.16 0.17
N CYS A 7 -9.51 -0.19 0.86
CA CYS A 7 -10.18 1.09 1.13
C CYS A 7 -10.36 1.93 -0.15
N TRP A 8 -9.39 1.87 -1.07
CA TRP A 8 -9.48 2.59 -2.33
C TRP A 8 -10.65 2.12 -3.20
N ALA A 9 -10.82 0.81 -3.37
CA ALA A 9 -11.87 0.24 -4.21
C ALA A 9 -13.29 0.65 -3.73
N LEU A 10 -13.51 0.67 -2.42
CA LEU A 10 -14.81 1.09 -1.86
C LEU A 10 -15.09 2.58 -2.11
N PHE A 11 -14.08 3.44 -2.00
CA PHE A 11 -14.24 4.86 -2.25
C PHE A 11 -14.52 5.16 -3.73
N VAL A 12 -13.79 4.54 -4.65
CA VAL A 12 -14.02 4.71 -6.09
C VAL A 12 -15.41 4.24 -6.49
N ALA A 13 -15.88 3.13 -5.92
CA ALA A 13 -17.23 2.63 -6.17
C ALA A 13 -18.32 3.62 -5.71
N ASP A 14 -18.19 4.17 -4.49
CA ASP A 14 -19.11 5.18 -3.97
C ASP A 14 -19.12 6.45 -4.83
N PHE A 15 -17.93 6.94 -5.23
CA PHE A 15 -17.79 8.09 -6.12
C PHE A 15 -18.45 7.85 -7.49
N ALA A 16 -18.28 6.66 -8.07
CA ALA A 16 -18.92 6.29 -9.34
C ALA A 16 -20.44 6.31 -9.23
N CYS A 17 -21.00 5.84 -8.12
CA CYS A 17 -22.45 5.88 -7.88
C CYS A 17 -22.99 7.31 -7.77
N GLN A 18 -22.20 8.26 -7.25
CA GLN A 18 -22.59 9.67 -7.14
C GLN A 18 -22.47 10.44 -8.45
N HIS A 19 -21.68 9.93 -9.40
CA HIS A 19 -21.39 10.58 -10.69
C HIS A 19 -21.58 9.61 -11.86
N PRO A 20 -22.82 9.24 -12.20
CA PRO A 20 -23.11 8.19 -13.18
C PRO A 20 -22.72 8.53 -14.62
N ASP A 21 -22.49 9.81 -14.93
CA ASP A 21 -22.08 10.28 -16.25
C ASP A 21 -20.56 10.14 -16.50
N LEU A 22 -19.79 9.78 -15.46
CA LEU A 22 -18.34 9.57 -15.57
C LEU A 22 -18.03 8.11 -15.87
N GLU A 23 -17.21 7.87 -16.89
CA GLU A 23 -16.55 6.59 -17.09
C GLU A 23 -15.28 6.55 -16.24
N ILE A 24 -15.17 5.55 -15.35
CA ILE A 24 -14.02 5.40 -14.46
C ILE A 24 -13.28 4.11 -14.80
N SER A 25 -12.07 4.24 -15.35
CA SER A 25 -11.14 3.14 -15.55
C SER A 25 -10.06 3.17 -14.47
N CYS A 26 -9.75 2.02 -13.88
CA CYS A 26 -8.77 1.91 -12.79
C CYS A 26 -7.76 0.82 -13.10
N VAL A 27 -6.48 1.20 -13.14
CA VAL A 27 -5.35 0.28 -13.24
C VAL A 27 -4.61 0.27 -11.91
N THR A 28 -4.23 -0.91 -11.44
CA THR A 28 -3.38 -1.06 -10.24
C THR A 28 -2.13 -1.85 -10.60
N ASN A 29 -0.98 -1.31 -10.25
CA ASN A 29 0.31 -1.95 -10.44
C ASN A 29 1.26 -1.60 -9.28
N LEU A 30 2.49 -2.11 -9.35
CA LEU A 30 3.54 -1.84 -8.36
C LEU A 30 4.71 -1.03 -8.95
N SER A 31 4.57 -0.49 -10.16
CA SER A 31 5.60 0.30 -10.86
C SER A 31 5.79 1.70 -10.28
N GLY A 32 4.93 2.12 -9.35
CA GLY A 32 5.05 3.41 -8.68
C GLY A 32 4.91 4.55 -9.70
N TYR A 33 5.85 5.50 -9.64
CA TYR A 33 5.83 6.73 -10.45
C TYR A 33 5.92 6.48 -11.96
N GLU A 34 6.58 5.40 -12.40
CA GLU A 34 6.68 5.06 -13.83
C GLU A 34 5.31 4.83 -14.47
N SER A 35 4.28 4.51 -13.68
CA SER A 35 2.91 4.30 -14.13
C SER A 35 2.20 5.58 -14.58
N LEU A 36 2.69 6.76 -14.17
CA LEU A 36 2.10 8.05 -14.57
C LEU A 36 2.38 8.43 -16.03
N ARG A 37 3.26 7.67 -16.71
CA ARG A 37 3.60 7.89 -18.13
C ARG A 37 2.58 7.26 -19.09
N ASP A 38 1.66 6.44 -18.58
CA ASP A 38 0.73 5.61 -19.35
C ASP A 38 -0.71 6.19 -19.39
N ASP A 39 -0.89 7.45 -19.80
CA ASP A 39 -2.22 8.08 -20.01
C ASP A 39 -3.15 8.12 -18.77
N LEU A 40 -2.60 8.25 -17.56
CA LEU A 40 -3.39 8.39 -16.33
C LEU A 40 -3.73 9.85 -16.02
N ASP A 41 -5.01 10.14 -15.76
CA ASP A 41 -5.45 11.44 -15.25
C ASP A 41 -5.05 11.68 -13.78
N LEU A 42 -5.02 10.60 -12.98
CA LEU A 42 -4.72 10.63 -11.56
C LEU A 42 -4.03 9.34 -11.12
N ALA A 43 -2.94 9.46 -10.35
CA ALA A 43 -2.35 8.33 -9.64
C ALA A 43 -2.35 8.54 -8.13
N VAL A 44 -2.71 7.48 -7.41
CA VAL A 44 -2.54 7.39 -5.95
C VAL A 44 -1.33 6.51 -5.67
N ILE A 45 -0.24 7.16 -5.26
CA ILE A 45 1.05 6.49 -5.05
C ILE A 45 1.30 6.33 -3.56
N VAL A 46 1.62 5.10 -3.14
CA VAL A 46 2.10 4.81 -1.80
C VAL A 46 3.62 4.75 -1.83
N SER A 47 4.27 5.80 -1.36
CA SER A 47 5.72 5.88 -1.23
C SER A 47 6.17 5.76 0.24
N ARG A 48 7.43 5.37 0.43
CA ARG A 48 8.11 5.51 1.72
C ARG A 48 9.06 6.71 1.62
N GLY A 49 8.90 7.67 2.51
CA GLY A 49 9.75 8.87 2.52
C GLY A 49 9.25 9.96 1.57
N LYS A 50 10.16 10.87 1.20
CA LYS A 50 9.86 11.99 0.31
C LYS A 50 9.69 11.47 -1.12
N MET A 51 8.69 11.98 -1.84
CA MET A 51 8.58 11.74 -3.28
C MET A 51 9.74 12.42 -4.02
N ASP A 52 10.20 11.76 -5.08
CA ASP A 52 11.18 12.35 -6.00
C ASP A 52 10.60 13.62 -6.65
N ASP A 53 11.50 14.52 -7.05
CA ASP A 53 11.09 15.75 -7.73
C ASP A 53 10.51 15.41 -9.11
N SER A 54 9.42 16.09 -9.48
CA SER A 54 8.68 15.79 -10.70
C SER A 54 7.93 17.01 -11.22
N ASP A 55 7.56 16.94 -12.51
CA ASP A 55 6.69 17.94 -13.14
C ASP A 55 5.20 17.79 -12.75
N TYR A 56 4.86 16.80 -11.90
CA TYR A 56 3.48 16.57 -11.46
C TYR A 56 3.13 17.36 -10.20
N ILE A 57 1.86 17.76 -10.10
CA ILE A 57 1.32 18.36 -8.88
C ILE A 57 0.98 17.25 -7.89
N ALA A 58 1.83 17.07 -6.89
CA ALA A 58 1.61 16.10 -5.82
C ALA A 58 0.84 16.74 -4.65
N ARG A 59 -0.19 16.03 -4.16
CA ARG A 59 -0.91 16.38 -2.92
C ARG A 59 -0.82 15.22 -1.93
N HIS A 60 -0.33 15.51 -0.73
CA HIS A 60 -0.36 14.55 0.37
C HIS A 60 -1.82 14.24 0.75
N LEU A 61 -2.17 12.96 0.80
CA LEU A 61 -3.50 12.50 1.23
C LEU A 61 -3.48 12.01 2.67
N VAL A 62 -2.55 11.09 2.99
CA VAL A 62 -2.46 10.47 4.30
C VAL A 62 -1.08 9.85 4.52
N THR A 63 -0.66 9.77 5.79
CA THR A 63 0.50 8.97 6.22
C THR A 63 0.00 7.70 6.91
N ILE A 64 0.42 6.54 6.41
CA ILE A 64 -0.02 5.23 6.93
C ILE A 64 1.10 4.63 7.79
N PRO A 65 0.85 4.29 9.07
CA PRO A 65 1.87 3.70 9.92
C PRO A 65 2.24 2.30 9.45
N CYS A 66 3.54 2.02 9.33
CA CYS A 66 4.04 0.66 9.14
C CYS A 66 4.00 -0.07 10.49
N THR A 67 3.16 -1.11 10.58
CA THR A 67 2.98 -1.90 11.80
C THR A 67 3.43 -3.34 11.55
N ILE A 68 4.26 -3.87 12.44
CA ILE A 68 4.64 -5.28 12.43
C ILE A 68 3.49 -6.08 13.07
N VAL A 69 3.00 -7.07 12.34
CA VAL A 69 1.94 -7.97 12.79
C VAL A 69 2.38 -9.40 12.57
N ALA A 70 1.96 -10.30 13.45
CA ALA A 70 2.20 -11.72 13.33
C ALA A 70 0.88 -12.47 13.50
N ALA A 71 0.73 -13.62 12.84
CA ALA A 71 -0.41 -14.48 13.07
C ALA A 71 -0.41 -14.96 14.53
N PRO A 72 -1.57 -15.13 15.18
CA PRO A 72 -1.63 -15.59 16.57
C PRO A 72 -0.87 -16.90 16.82
N SER A 73 -0.88 -17.81 15.84
CA SER A 73 -0.14 -19.09 15.90
C SER A 73 1.38 -18.90 15.92
N VAL A 74 1.91 -17.88 15.25
CA VAL A 74 3.35 -17.54 15.28
C VAL A 74 3.71 -17.01 16.66
N ILE A 75 2.91 -16.10 17.21
CA ILE A 75 3.12 -15.55 18.56
C ILE A 75 3.04 -16.65 19.61
N GLN A 76 2.10 -17.58 19.50
CA GLN A 76 1.95 -18.69 20.44
C GLN A 76 3.15 -19.65 20.40
N ARG A 77 3.74 -19.87 19.22
CA ARG A 77 4.86 -20.80 19.04
C ARG A 77 6.22 -20.20 19.40
N TYR A 78 6.45 -18.93 19.10
CA TYR A 78 7.76 -18.28 19.22
C TYR A 78 7.81 -17.14 20.25
N GLY A 79 6.67 -16.77 20.83
CA GLY A 79 6.54 -15.63 21.74
C GLY A 79 6.41 -14.29 21.01
N THR A 80 6.15 -13.23 21.78
CA THR A 80 6.11 -11.85 21.27
C THR A 80 7.52 -11.25 21.30
N PRO A 81 8.07 -10.77 20.17
CA PRO A 81 9.37 -10.12 20.14
C PRO A 81 9.35 -8.81 20.93
N SER A 82 10.40 -8.58 21.70
CA SER A 82 10.61 -7.36 22.50
C SER A 82 11.77 -6.50 21.98
N ARG A 83 12.60 -7.06 21.09
CA ARG A 83 13.76 -6.39 20.47
C ARG A 83 13.83 -6.74 18.99
N ILE A 84 14.38 -5.82 18.19
CA ILE A 84 14.42 -5.93 16.73
C ILE A 84 15.24 -7.15 16.28
N GLN A 85 16.33 -7.48 16.98
CA GLN A 85 17.21 -8.61 16.63
C GLN A 85 16.47 -9.95 16.65
N GLN A 86 15.42 -10.08 17.46
CA GLN A 86 14.67 -11.33 17.59
C GLN A 86 13.87 -11.66 16.32
N PHE A 87 13.64 -10.70 15.41
CA PHE A 87 12.95 -10.97 14.16
C PHE A 87 13.79 -11.82 13.20
N GLU A 88 15.12 -11.85 13.34
CA GLU A 88 16.01 -12.69 12.51
C GLU A 88 15.77 -14.19 12.73
N GLU A 89 15.21 -14.57 13.88
CA GLU A 89 14.97 -15.96 14.27
C GLU A 89 13.53 -16.42 13.98
N LEU A 90 12.67 -15.52 13.47
CA LEU A 90 11.26 -15.79 13.21
C LEU A 90 11.02 -16.05 11.73
N PRO A 91 10.00 -16.86 11.38
CA PRO A 91 9.55 -16.95 10.00
C PRO A 91 9.02 -15.58 9.56
N LEU A 92 9.79 -14.89 8.71
CA LEU A 92 9.44 -13.59 8.17
C LEU A 92 8.93 -13.76 6.74
N TYR A 93 7.81 -13.11 6.44
CA TYR A 93 7.33 -13.01 5.07
C TYR A 93 7.61 -11.61 4.53
N TYR A 94 8.59 -11.51 3.64
CA TYR A 94 8.92 -10.27 2.95
C TYR A 94 9.11 -10.56 1.46
N ASN A 95 8.44 -9.79 0.60
CA ASN A 95 8.57 -9.88 -0.87
C ASN A 95 8.36 -11.27 -1.50
N GLY A 96 7.51 -12.12 -0.91
CA GLY A 96 7.18 -13.43 -1.51
C GLY A 96 8.13 -14.57 -1.12
N GLU A 97 9.15 -14.29 -0.31
CA GLU A 97 10.09 -15.28 0.20
C GLU A 97 9.89 -15.46 1.72
N CYS A 98 9.97 -16.71 2.18
CA CYS A 98 10.19 -16.99 3.60
C CYS A 98 11.70 -16.91 3.86
N ALA A 99 12.11 -15.98 4.73
CA ALA A 99 13.39 -16.08 5.41
C ALA A 99 13.29 -17.09 6.57
#